data_AF-A0A369UGV7-F1
#
_entry.id   AF-A0A369UGV7-F1
#
_cell.length_a   1.000
_cell.length_b   1.000
_cell.length_c   1.000
_cell.angle_alpha   90.00
_cell.angle_beta   90.00
_cell.angle_gamma   90.00
#
_symmetry.space_group_name_H-M   'P 1'
#
loop_
_entity.id
_entity.type
_entity.pdbx_description
1 polymer ?
#
loop_
_entity_poly.entity_id
_entity_poly.type
_entity_poly.pdbx_seq_one_letter_code
_entity_poly.pdbx_strand_id
1 'polypeptide(L)'
;MSVITPSHAARPLPAGPLIGFAASALALLLCLFWHPIWLAPLLVIALTAVWIVEARRSAAHADVMHRSAGVAATPDSTHVREALEDVRGALVDELGHASRELHQAMDLLRDAVSELGGGFDGLSQKTGLQQSLLKQIIDAQNGGVSIQDFAARTGDLLEHFVGLIVQLSRESLRIVYRIDGMAKEMDAVFGLLKNVNTIAEETNLLALNAAIEAARAGESGRGFAVVAGEIRNLASHSNQFNEQIGSHVERARAAMEQLRGLVGAMASQDLNVALSAKGGIDAMMAHVTESDARTSAVADQVVEINRGLGNDVSTTIRSLQFEDILSQLINQTRTRLVELQEVTAECTHDIEALACSPLDTAVLAERAQSVRSRLAVQREKARLRSRGPALQSTMDAGEIELF
;
A
#
# COMPACT_ATOMS: atom_id res chain seq x y z
N MET A 1 36.54 25.08 73.07
CA MET A 1 37.36 25.95 72.19
C MET A 1 36.44 26.43 71.08
N SER A 2 36.03 27.67 70.90
CA SER A 2 36.35 29.01 71.43
C SER A 2 35.03 29.80 71.23
N VAL A 3 34.27 30.21 72.26
CA VAL A 3 34.46 31.35 73.18
C VAL A 3 34.16 32.72 72.53
N ILE A 4 33.06 33.36 73.01
CA ILE A 4 32.80 34.83 73.23
C ILE A 4 32.45 35.64 71.96
N THR A 5 31.37 36.43 71.83
CA THR A 5 30.34 37.04 72.73
C THR A 5 29.20 37.65 71.88
N PRO A 6 27.94 37.71 72.36
CA PRO A 6 26.88 38.55 71.79
C PRO A 6 26.71 39.85 72.60
N SER A 7 26.76 41.02 71.96
CA SER A 7 26.47 42.30 72.63
C SER A 7 24.97 42.60 72.61
N HIS A 8 24.39 42.59 73.80
CA HIS A 8 23.13 43.23 74.15
C HIS A 8 23.07 44.70 73.71
N ALA A 9 21.95 45.10 73.10
CA ALA A 9 21.43 46.46 73.22
C ALA A 9 19.93 46.37 73.53
N ALA A 10 19.62 46.54 74.82
CA ALA A 10 18.28 46.57 75.35
C ALA A 10 17.52 47.81 74.84
N ARG A 11 16.33 47.62 74.28
CA ARG A 11 15.36 48.70 74.05
C ARG A 11 14.73 49.07 75.39
N PRO A 12 14.84 50.32 75.88
CA PRO A 12 14.16 50.74 77.10
C PRO A 12 12.66 50.86 76.86
N LEU A 13 11.87 50.25 77.75
CA LEU A 13 10.42 50.42 77.87
C LEU A 13 10.07 51.89 78.14
N PRO A 14 8.93 52.41 77.63
CA PRO A 14 8.57 53.82 77.76
C PRO A 14 8.24 54.20 79.23
N ALA A 15 9.17 54.89 79.88
CA ALA A 15 9.07 55.40 81.25
C ALA A 15 8.20 56.68 81.37
N GLY A 16 7.10 56.77 80.61
CA GLY A 16 6.23 57.95 80.56
C GLY A 16 5.33 58.16 81.81
N PRO A 17 4.58 57.15 82.28
CA PRO A 17 3.64 57.36 83.39
C PRO A 17 4.29 57.24 84.79
N LEU A 18 5.45 56.59 84.92
CA LEU A 18 6.12 56.34 86.21
C LEU A 18 6.82 57.58 86.77
N ILE A 19 7.32 58.49 85.92
CA ILE A 19 8.02 59.71 86.35
C ILE A 19 7.02 60.77 86.87
N GLY A 20 5.82 60.84 86.27
CA GLY A 20 4.76 61.75 86.72
C GLY A 20 4.18 61.37 88.08
N PHE A 21 4.01 60.08 88.36
CA PHE A 21 3.58 59.60 89.67
C PHE A 21 4.64 59.84 90.75
N ALA A 22 5.92 59.66 90.44
CA ALA A 22 7.03 59.89 91.38
C ALA A 22 7.18 61.39 91.75
N ALA A 23 7.04 62.30 90.78
CA ALA A 23 7.09 63.74 91.03
C ALA A 23 5.91 64.25 91.87
N SER A 24 4.71 63.69 91.65
CA SER A 24 3.51 64.01 92.41
C SER A 24 3.59 63.49 93.86
N ALA A 25 4.15 62.31 94.06
CA ALA A 25 4.38 61.72 95.39
C ALA A 25 5.44 62.48 96.20
N LEU A 26 6.51 62.99 95.54
CA LEU A 26 7.55 63.80 96.17
C LEU A 26 7.01 65.17 96.62
N ALA A 27 6.12 65.80 95.83
CA ALA A 27 5.46 67.05 96.20
C ALA A 27 4.50 66.90 97.39
N LEU A 28 3.84 65.74 97.51
CA LEU A 28 2.97 65.39 98.64
C LEU A 28 3.76 65.18 99.94
N LEU A 29 4.97 64.62 99.84
CA LEU A 29 5.92 64.45 100.95
C LEU A 29 6.52 65.79 101.42
N LEU A 30 6.78 66.72 100.50
CA LEU A 30 7.26 68.08 100.82
C LEU A 30 6.19 68.97 101.49
N CYS A 31 4.90 68.72 101.22
CA CYS A 31 3.80 69.41 101.90
C CYS A 31 3.61 69.01 103.37
N LEU A 32 4.23 67.91 103.83
CA LEU A 32 4.15 67.45 105.22
C LEU A 32 5.04 68.25 106.19
N PHE A 33 6.00 69.03 105.67
CA PHE A 33 7.01 69.75 106.46
C PHE A 33 6.84 71.28 106.49
N TRP A 34 5.81 71.85 105.84
CA TRP A 34 5.63 73.31 105.71
C TRP A 34 4.23 73.78 106.16
N HIS A 35 4.16 74.69 107.15
CA HIS A 35 2.94 75.41 107.54
C HIS A 35 2.69 76.55 106.54
N PRO A 36 1.54 76.66 105.82
CA PRO A 36 0.18 76.21 106.15
C PRO A 36 -0.42 75.15 105.18
N ILE A 37 -1.04 74.11 105.76
CA ILE A 37 -1.55 72.89 105.11
C ILE A 37 -2.70 73.11 104.10
N TRP A 38 -3.34 74.29 104.09
CA TRP A 38 -4.51 74.58 103.24
C TRP A 38 -4.15 75.00 101.81
N LEU A 39 -2.88 75.30 101.52
CA LEU A 39 -2.40 75.68 100.18
C LEU A 39 -1.96 74.50 99.31
N ALA A 40 -1.71 73.33 99.90
CA ALA A 40 -1.28 72.12 99.19
C ALA A 40 -2.25 71.63 98.09
N PRO A 41 -3.58 71.53 98.30
CA PRO A 41 -4.48 71.09 97.25
C PRO A 41 -4.55 72.08 96.08
N LEU A 42 -4.38 73.38 96.34
CA LEU A 42 -4.42 74.43 95.33
C LEU A 42 -3.20 74.36 94.39
N LEU A 43 -2.03 73.98 94.92
CA LEU A 43 -0.80 73.83 94.15
C LEU A 43 -0.80 72.54 93.30
N VAL A 44 -1.39 71.45 93.80
CA VAL A 44 -1.61 70.20 93.03
C VAL A 44 -2.63 70.41 91.91
N ILE A 45 -3.72 71.14 92.16
CA ILE A 45 -4.70 71.50 91.12
C ILE A 45 -4.04 72.41 90.05
N ALA A 46 -3.19 73.36 90.46
CA ALA A 46 -2.46 74.21 89.51
C ALA A 46 -1.47 73.41 88.64
N LEU A 47 -0.69 72.50 89.22
CA LEU A 47 0.26 71.65 88.49
C LEU A 47 -0.43 70.64 87.57
N THR A 48 -1.54 70.03 88.00
CA THR A 48 -2.34 69.13 87.14
C THR A 48 -3.05 69.88 86.03
N ALA A 49 -3.52 71.12 86.27
CA ALA A 49 -4.09 71.98 85.23
C ALA A 49 -3.03 72.40 84.19
N VAL A 50 -1.81 72.75 84.61
CA VAL A 50 -0.69 73.04 83.70
C VAL A 50 -0.33 71.80 82.89
N TRP A 51 -0.29 70.62 83.49
CA TRP A 51 0.00 69.36 82.78
C TRP A 51 -1.10 68.98 81.77
N ILE A 52 -2.37 69.20 82.11
CA ILE A 52 -3.50 68.98 81.19
C ILE A 52 -3.47 69.98 80.02
N VAL A 53 -3.06 71.24 80.27
CA VAL A 53 -2.90 72.26 79.22
C VAL A 53 -1.68 71.94 78.32
N GLU A 54 -0.57 71.47 78.88
CA GLU A 54 0.62 71.04 78.13
C GLU A 54 0.36 69.77 77.31
N ALA A 55 -0.39 68.80 77.87
CA ALA A 55 -0.84 67.60 77.17
C ALA A 55 -1.86 67.93 76.06
N ARG A 56 -2.78 68.88 76.29
CA ARG A 56 -3.69 69.39 75.25
C ARG A 56 -2.99 70.22 74.18
N ARG A 57 -1.95 70.98 74.52
CA ARG A 57 -1.08 71.67 73.54
C ARG A 57 -0.26 70.69 72.72
N SER A 58 0.27 69.63 73.33
CA SER A 58 0.99 68.55 72.65
C SER A 58 0.07 67.74 71.70
N ALA A 59 -1.19 67.50 72.11
CA ALA A 59 -2.21 66.89 71.24
C ALA A 59 -2.68 67.84 70.11
N ALA A 60 -2.78 69.15 70.37
CA ALA A 60 -3.13 70.15 69.36
C ALA A 60 -1.97 70.46 68.37
N HIS A 61 -0.71 70.18 68.74
CA HIS A 61 0.43 70.21 67.82
C HIS A 61 0.53 68.92 66.97
N ALA A 62 0.03 67.78 67.47
CA ALA A 62 -0.08 66.55 66.68
C ALA A 62 -1.16 66.63 65.58
N ASP A 63 -2.26 67.36 65.81
CA ASP A 63 -3.38 67.48 64.86
C ASP A 63 -3.17 68.56 63.76
N VAL A 64 -2.24 69.50 63.96
CA VAL A 64 -1.92 70.56 62.98
C VAL A 64 -0.68 70.22 62.12
N MET A 65 0.22 69.32 62.58
CA MET A 65 1.32 68.79 61.76
C MET A 65 0.86 67.66 60.80
N HIS A 66 -0.17 66.87 61.16
CA HIS A 66 -0.68 65.79 60.31
C HIS A 66 -1.53 66.23 59.11
N ARG A 67 -1.87 67.53 58.99
CA ARG A 67 -2.58 68.08 57.82
C ARG A 67 -1.68 68.76 56.79
N SER A 68 -0.37 68.78 56.98
CA SER A 68 0.57 69.42 56.04
C SER A 68 1.94 68.73 55.94
N ALA A 69 1.99 67.39 55.92
CA ALA A 69 3.15 66.65 55.40
C ALA A 69 2.81 65.18 55.14
N GLY A 70 2.76 64.80 53.85
CA GLY A 70 3.07 63.44 53.42
C GLY A 70 2.02 62.35 53.61
N VAL A 71 0.87 62.47 52.94
CA VAL A 71 0.21 61.27 52.40
C VAL A 71 0.13 61.44 50.89
N ALA A 72 1.23 61.07 50.22
CA ALA A 72 1.09 60.55 48.87
C ALA A 72 0.28 59.26 49.01
N ALA A 73 -1.04 59.38 48.93
CA ALA A 73 -1.89 58.25 48.64
C ALA A 73 -1.42 57.73 47.27
N THR A 74 -0.69 56.61 47.24
CA THR A 74 -0.38 55.89 46.01
C THR A 74 -1.68 55.24 45.52
N PRO A 75 -2.35 55.74 44.45
CA PRO A 75 -3.57 55.14 43.92
C PRO A 75 -3.26 54.07 42.85
N ASP A 76 -2.03 53.55 42.79
CA ASP A 76 -1.52 52.90 41.58
C ASP A 76 -1.17 51.40 41.74
N SER A 77 -1.12 50.86 42.96
CA SER A 77 -0.70 49.47 43.17
C SER A 77 -1.80 48.43 42.92
N THR A 78 -3.08 48.79 43.05
CA THR A 78 -4.22 47.88 42.76
C THR A 78 -4.39 47.63 41.26
N HIS A 79 -4.30 48.68 40.42
CA HIS A 79 -4.39 48.56 38.97
C HIS A 79 -3.20 47.82 38.35
N VAL A 80 -1.99 48.05 38.89
CA VAL A 80 -0.79 47.30 38.49
C VAL A 80 -0.89 45.83 38.89
N ARG A 81 -1.49 45.53 40.04
CA ARG A 81 -1.71 44.14 40.49
C ARG A 81 -2.73 43.41 39.60
N GLU A 82 -3.87 44.01 39.32
CA GLU A 82 -4.87 43.44 38.40
C GLU A 82 -4.28 43.21 37.00
N ALA A 83 -3.55 44.19 36.44
CA ALA A 83 -2.90 44.04 35.14
C ALA A 83 -1.81 42.94 35.14
N LEU A 84 -1.09 42.75 36.24
CA LEU A 84 -0.09 41.70 36.38
C LEU A 84 -0.75 40.31 36.51
N GLU A 85 -1.86 40.20 37.23
CA GLU A 85 -2.64 38.96 37.33
C GLU A 85 -3.25 38.58 35.98
N ASP A 86 -3.76 39.54 35.22
CA ASP A 86 -4.27 39.33 33.86
C ASP A 86 -3.16 38.85 32.91
N VAL A 87 -1.99 39.49 32.93
CA VAL A 87 -0.82 39.08 32.14
C VAL A 87 -0.31 37.70 32.56
N ARG A 88 -0.30 37.40 33.87
CA ARG A 88 0.05 36.08 34.39
C ARG A 88 -0.93 35.02 33.88
N GLY A 89 -2.23 35.27 34.01
CA GLY A 89 -3.28 34.37 33.54
C GLY A 89 -3.13 34.08 32.06
N ALA A 90 -3.01 35.14 31.24
CA ALA A 90 -2.81 35.03 29.80
C ALA A 90 -1.54 34.25 29.43
N LEU A 91 -0.40 34.50 30.07
CA LEU A 91 0.86 33.79 29.78
C LEU A 91 0.80 32.31 30.18
N VAL A 92 0.24 32.01 31.35
CA VAL A 92 0.12 30.62 31.84
C VAL A 92 -0.87 29.84 30.97
N ASP A 93 -1.97 30.47 30.57
CA ASP A 93 -2.95 29.86 29.67
C ASP A 93 -2.34 29.61 28.29
N GLU A 94 -1.68 30.60 27.68
CA GLU A 94 -1.01 30.46 26.36
C GLU A 94 0.10 29.40 26.38
N LEU A 95 0.96 29.38 27.41
CA LEU A 95 1.99 28.34 27.56
C LEU A 95 1.37 26.95 27.78
N GLY A 96 0.27 26.88 28.54
CA GLY A 96 -0.52 25.68 28.72
C GLY A 96 -1.17 25.19 27.42
N HIS A 97 -1.68 26.10 26.61
CA HIS A 97 -2.23 25.81 25.27
C HIS A 97 -1.13 25.29 24.34
N ALA A 98 0.01 25.98 24.23
CA ALA A 98 1.15 25.54 23.42
C ALA A 98 1.69 24.15 23.83
N SER A 99 1.76 23.89 25.15
CA SER A 99 2.19 22.58 25.68
C SER A 99 1.19 21.46 25.33
N ARG A 100 -0.12 21.73 25.42
CA ARG A 100 -1.17 20.78 25.01
C ARG A 100 -1.16 20.52 23.51
N GLU A 101 -1.02 21.57 22.70
CA GLU A 101 -0.94 21.45 21.23
C GLU A 101 0.30 20.65 20.80
N LEU A 102 1.46 20.88 21.40
CA LEU A 102 2.65 20.07 21.13
C LEU A 102 2.47 18.61 21.55
N HIS A 103 1.75 18.36 22.65
CA HIS A 103 1.48 16.99 23.08
C HIS A 103 0.56 16.27 22.09
N GLN A 104 -0.50 16.93 21.65
CA GLN A 104 -1.41 16.41 20.62
C GLN A 104 -0.68 16.19 19.29
N ALA A 105 0.19 17.12 18.88
CA ALA A 105 1.02 16.97 17.69
C ALA A 105 1.97 15.76 17.79
N MET A 106 2.47 15.44 18.99
CA MET A 106 3.29 14.26 19.21
C MET A 106 2.52 12.96 19.09
N ASP A 107 1.33 12.90 19.65
CA ASP A 107 0.49 11.70 19.57
C ASP A 107 0.11 11.43 18.10
N LEU A 108 -0.29 12.48 17.36
CA LEU A 108 -0.59 12.38 15.93
C LEU A 108 0.63 11.95 15.09
N LEU A 109 1.81 12.49 15.39
CA LEU A 109 3.05 12.12 14.69
C LEU A 109 3.39 10.65 14.94
N ARG A 110 3.29 10.19 16.20
CA ARG A 110 3.57 8.81 16.59
C ARG A 110 2.59 7.83 15.94
N ASP A 111 1.31 8.17 15.91
CA ASP A 111 0.30 7.33 15.26
C ASP A 111 0.55 7.23 13.74
N ALA A 112 0.81 8.37 13.09
CA ALA A 112 1.12 8.40 11.65
C ALA A 112 2.37 7.60 11.30
N VAL A 113 3.40 7.62 12.15
CA VAL A 113 4.63 6.86 11.88
C VAL A 113 4.47 5.38 12.17
N SER A 114 3.72 5.00 13.20
CA SER A 114 3.34 3.61 13.45
C SER A 114 2.57 3.02 12.26
N GLU A 115 1.62 3.77 11.71
CA GLU A 115 0.85 3.37 10.52
C GLU A 115 1.75 3.24 9.28
N LEU A 116 2.65 4.20 9.06
CA LEU A 116 3.64 4.13 7.98
C LEU A 116 4.55 2.90 8.12
N GLY A 117 5.07 2.64 9.33
CA GLY A 117 5.93 1.48 9.61
C GLY A 117 5.25 0.16 9.28
N GLY A 118 3.98 -0.01 9.69
CA GLY A 118 3.18 -1.18 9.33
C GLY A 118 2.93 -1.31 7.82
N GLY A 119 2.71 -0.18 7.14
CA GLY A 119 2.57 -0.13 5.68
C GLY A 119 3.83 -0.60 4.94
N PHE A 120 5.02 -0.19 5.41
CA PHE A 120 6.30 -0.58 4.81
C PHE A 120 6.67 -2.03 5.07
N ASP A 121 6.40 -2.56 6.25
CA ASP A 121 6.61 -3.99 6.54
C ASP A 121 5.76 -4.86 5.61
N GLY A 122 4.47 -4.52 5.46
CA GLY A 122 3.57 -5.17 4.51
C GLY A 122 4.02 -5.03 3.06
N LEU A 123 4.58 -3.88 2.67
CA LEU A 123 5.11 -3.64 1.33
C LEU A 123 6.38 -4.47 1.06
N SER A 124 7.30 -4.54 2.04
CA SER A 124 8.52 -5.36 1.98
C SER A 124 8.17 -6.84 1.81
N GLN A 125 7.24 -7.35 2.61
CA GLN A 125 6.77 -8.74 2.49
C GLN A 125 6.13 -9.02 1.11
N LYS A 126 5.25 -8.13 0.63
CA LYS A 126 4.63 -8.25 -0.70
C LYS A 126 5.67 -8.23 -1.82
N THR A 127 6.69 -7.38 -1.71
CA THR A 127 7.80 -7.30 -2.67
C THR A 127 8.60 -8.60 -2.70
N GLY A 128 8.94 -9.17 -1.53
CA GLY A 128 9.63 -10.46 -1.45
C GLY A 128 8.81 -11.62 -2.04
N LEU A 129 7.50 -11.66 -1.75
CA LEU A 129 6.59 -12.62 -2.37
C LEU A 129 6.54 -12.45 -3.89
N GLN A 130 6.46 -11.21 -4.38
CA GLN A 130 6.42 -10.89 -5.79
C GLN A 130 7.70 -11.32 -6.53
N GLN A 131 8.89 -11.13 -5.92
CA GLN A 131 10.14 -11.66 -6.44
C GLN A 131 10.15 -13.20 -6.52
N SER A 132 9.61 -13.87 -5.50
CA SER A 132 9.55 -15.33 -5.47
C SER A 132 8.62 -15.89 -6.56
N LEU A 133 7.47 -15.25 -6.78
CA LEU A 133 6.53 -15.61 -7.85
C LEU A 133 7.15 -15.37 -9.22
N LEU A 134 7.88 -14.26 -9.39
CA LEU A 134 8.57 -13.98 -10.65
C LEU A 134 9.62 -15.04 -10.98
N LYS A 135 10.39 -15.46 -9.98
CA LYS A 135 11.35 -16.56 -10.12
C LYS A 135 10.65 -17.86 -10.52
N GLN A 136 9.50 -18.17 -9.92
CA GLN A 136 8.70 -19.34 -10.31
C GLN A 136 8.17 -19.25 -11.74
N ILE A 137 7.75 -18.08 -12.22
CA ILE A 137 7.31 -17.87 -13.60
C ILE A 137 8.47 -18.13 -14.58
N ILE A 138 9.66 -17.60 -14.27
CA ILE A 138 10.88 -17.80 -15.07
C ILE A 138 11.30 -19.28 -15.05
N ASP A 139 11.30 -19.93 -13.89
CA ASP A 139 11.66 -21.34 -13.74
C ASP A 139 10.63 -22.26 -14.43
N ALA A 140 9.34 -21.93 -14.40
CA ALA A 140 8.29 -22.68 -15.09
C ALA A 140 8.41 -22.58 -16.62
N GLN A 141 8.89 -21.46 -17.15
CA GLN A 141 9.25 -21.35 -18.58
C GLN A 141 10.46 -22.24 -18.93
N ASN A 142 11.41 -22.40 -18.02
CA ASN A 142 12.65 -23.16 -18.27
C ASN A 142 12.55 -24.67 -17.94
N GLY A 143 11.62 -25.10 -17.07
CA GLY A 143 11.69 -26.41 -16.41
C GLY A 143 10.67 -27.48 -16.84
N GLY A 144 9.69 -27.16 -17.68
CA GLY A 144 8.68 -28.12 -18.17
C GLY A 144 8.81 -28.39 -19.68
N VAL A 145 8.08 -29.39 -20.21
CA VAL A 145 7.83 -29.47 -21.66
C VAL A 145 7.17 -28.14 -22.03
N SER A 146 7.95 -27.23 -22.61
CA SER A 146 7.47 -25.89 -22.89
C SER A 146 6.33 -25.99 -23.90
N ILE A 147 5.39 -25.06 -23.84
CA ILE A 147 4.34 -24.97 -24.87
C ILE A 147 4.98 -24.92 -26.27
N GLN A 148 6.20 -24.37 -26.39
CA GLN A 148 7.02 -24.38 -27.61
C GLN A 148 7.49 -25.79 -27.99
N ASP A 149 8.03 -26.59 -27.07
CA ASP A 149 8.44 -27.98 -27.36
C ASP A 149 7.25 -28.84 -27.79
N PHE A 150 6.11 -28.68 -27.11
CA PHE A 150 4.88 -29.36 -27.48
C PHE A 150 4.42 -28.94 -28.88
N ALA A 151 4.41 -27.64 -29.17
CA ALA A 151 3.96 -27.13 -30.45
C ALA A 151 4.95 -27.52 -31.58
N ALA A 152 6.26 -27.51 -31.32
CA ALA A 152 7.31 -27.99 -32.24
C ALA A 152 7.14 -29.46 -32.59
N ARG A 153 7.01 -30.33 -31.58
CA ARG A 153 6.76 -31.76 -31.81
C ARG A 153 5.46 -32.00 -32.56
N THR A 154 4.41 -31.22 -32.28
CA THR A 154 3.14 -31.33 -32.99
C THR A 154 3.28 -30.86 -34.46
N GLY A 155 4.07 -29.81 -34.70
CA GLY A 155 4.46 -29.36 -36.04
C GLY A 155 5.17 -30.45 -36.84
N ASP A 156 6.18 -31.09 -36.26
CA ASP A 156 6.91 -32.21 -36.89
C ASP A 156 5.99 -33.39 -37.22
N LEU A 157 5.12 -33.77 -36.27
CA LEU A 157 4.15 -34.85 -36.45
C LEU A 157 3.15 -34.53 -37.57
N LEU A 158 2.66 -33.29 -37.64
CA LEU A 158 1.77 -32.87 -38.72
C LEU A 158 2.47 -32.80 -40.07
N GLU A 159 3.72 -32.35 -40.11
CA GLU A 159 4.51 -32.36 -41.35
C GLU A 159 4.68 -33.78 -41.87
N HIS A 160 4.98 -34.74 -40.98
CA HIS A 160 5.01 -36.15 -41.33
C HIS A 160 3.64 -36.65 -41.82
N PHE A 161 2.56 -36.30 -41.12
CA PHE A 161 1.20 -36.68 -41.48
C PHE A 161 0.76 -36.12 -42.84
N VAL A 162 1.06 -34.86 -43.14
CA VAL A 162 0.83 -34.25 -44.46
C VAL A 162 1.62 -34.99 -45.53
N GLY A 163 2.87 -35.37 -45.24
CA GLY A 163 3.68 -36.21 -46.14
C GLY A 163 2.99 -37.55 -46.45
N LEU A 164 2.46 -38.24 -45.43
CA LEU A 164 1.70 -39.48 -45.60
C LEU A 164 0.42 -39.28 -46.42
N ILE A 165 -0.32 -38.20 -46.19
CA ILE A 165 -1.53 -37.85 -46.96
C ILE A 165 -1.19 -37.59 -48.43
N VAL A 166 -0.11 -36.86 -48.72
CA VAL A 166 0.35 -36.62 -50.09
C VAL A 166 0.72 -37.94 -50.78
N GLN A 167 1.39 -38.84 -50.06
CA GLN A 167 1.71 -40.16 -50.57
C GLN A 167 0.43 -40.99 -50.84
N LEU A 168 -0.52 -40.98 -49.91
CA LEU A 168 -1.81 -41.66 -50.05
C LEU A 168 -2.60 -41.12 -51.25
N SER A 169 -2.61 -39.79 -51.45
CA SER A 169 -3.25 -39.16 -52.61
C SER A 169 -2.62 -39.63 -53.93
N ARG A 170 -1.29 -39.77 -54.00
CA ARG A 170 -0.59 -40.34 -55.15
C ARG A 170 -0.94 -41.82 -55.38
N GLU A 171 -1.06 -42.61 -54.31
CA GLU A 171 -1.49 -44.01 -54.36
C GLU A 171 -2.92 -44.12 -54.91
N SER A 172 -3.84 -43.28 -54.42
CA SER A 172 -5.23 -43.20 -54.87
C SER A 172 -5.33 -42.86 -56.36
N LEU A 173 -4.53 -41.92 -56.87
CA LEU A 173 -4.47 -41.63 -58.30
C LEU A 173 -3.98 -42.83 -59.13
N ARG A 174 -3.02 -43.60 -58.60
CA ARG A 174 -2.55 -44.84 -59.25
C ARG A 174 -3.65 -45.91 -59.29
N ILE A 175 -4.47 -46.01 -58.24
CA ILE A 175 -5.64 -46.89 -58.20
C ILE A 175 -6.65 -46.47 -59.28
N VAL A 176 -6.95 -45.17 -59.41
CA VAL A 176 -7.84 -44.65 -60.48
C VAL A 176 -7.35 -45.07 -61.86
N TYR A 177 -6.04 -44.97 -62.13
CA TYR A 177 -5.47 -45.41 -63.41
C TYR A 177 -5.66 -46.92 -63.66
N ARG A 178 -5.53 -47.75 -62.62
CA ARG A 178 -5.79 -49.21 -62.72
C ARG A 178 -7.27 -49.51 -62.95
N ILE A 179 -8.17 -48.75 -62.33
CA ILE A 179 -9.62 -48.88 -62.56
C ILE A 179 -9.96 -48.55 -64.01
N ASP A 180 -9.40 -47.46 -64.56
CA ASP A 180 -9.56 -47.10 -65.98
C ASP A 180 -9.04 -48.22 -66.91
N GLY A 181 -7.92 -48.85 -66.57
CA GLY A 181 -7.42 -50.02 -67.31
C GLY A 181 -8.39 -51.20 -67.25
N MET A 182 -8.95 -51.49 -66.08
CA MET A 182 -9.90 -52.59 -65.90
C MET A 182 -11.26 -52.32 -66.57
N ALA A 183 -11.70 -51.06 -66.62
CA ALA A 183 -12.87 -50.66 -67.41
C ALA A 183 -12.67 -50.93 -68.92
N LYS A 184 -11.47 -50.67 -69.46
CA LYS A 184 -11.16 -51.02 -70.86
C LYS A 184 -11.18 -52.54 -71.11
N GLU A 185 -10.72 -53.34 -70.15
CA GLU A 185 -10.84 -54.80 -70.25
C GLU A 185 -12.31 -55.26 -70.24
N MET A 186 -13.17 -54.62 -69.44
CA MET A 186 -14.62 -54.90 -69.47
C MET A 186 -15.23 -54.54 -70.83
N ASP A 187 -14.83 -53.41 -71.45
CA ASP A 187 -15.26 -53.04 -72.80
C ASP A 187 -14.83 -54.09 -73.85
N ALA A 188 -13.62 -54.65 -73.72
CA ALA A 188 -13.14 -55.72 -74.59
C ALA A 188 -13.97 -57.01 -74.41
N VAL A 189 -14.31 -57.37 -73.17
CA VAL A 189 -15.20 -58.51 -72.87
C VAL A 189 -16.57 -58.31 -73.51
N PHE A 190 -17.17 -57.11 -73.44
CA PHE A 190 -18.42 -56.81 -74.14
C PHE A 190 -18.33 -57.04 -75.65
N GLY A 191 -17.20 -56.67 -76.27
CA GLY A 191 -16.93 -56.97 -77.67
C GLY A 191 -16.93 -58.47 -77.97
N LEU A 192 -16.31 -59.28 -77.10
CA LEU A 192 -16.29 -60.73 -77.24
C LEU A 192 -17.69 -61.34 -77.06
N LEU A 193 -18.46 -60.90 -76.07
CA LEU A 193 -19.85 -61.37 -75.85
C LEU A 193 -20.72 -61.04 -77.06
N LYS A 194 -20.55 -59.87 -77.68
CA LYS A 194 -21.27 -59.52 -78.91
C LYS A 194 -20.94 -60.50 -80.05
N ASN A 195 -19.67 -60.86 -80.22
CA ASN A 195 -19.27 -61.84 -81.23
C ASN A 195 -19.85 -63.24 -80.95
N VAL A 196 -19.86 -63.67 -79.68
CA VAL A 196 -20.49 -64.95 -79.27
C VAL A 196 -21.99 -64.95 -79.57
N ASN A 197 -22.68 -63.83 -79.32
CA ASN A 197 -24.10 -63.69 -79.66
C ASN A 197 -24.34 -63.86 -81.17
N THR A 198 -23.52 -63.22 -81.99
CA THR A 198 -23.60 -63.35 -83.46
C THR A 198 -23.37 -64.80 -83.90
N ILE A 199 -22.37 -65.49 -83.35
CA ILE A 199 -22.09 -66.90 -83.68
C ILE A 199 -23.27 -67.80 -83.29
N ALA A 200 -23.86 -67.58 -82.13
CA ALA A 200 -25.01 -68.37 -81.68
C ALA A 200 -26.28 -68.10 -82.51
N GLU A 201 -26.52 -66.85 -82.92
CA GLU A 201 -27.59 -66.51 -83.88
C GLU A 201 -27.39 -67.17 -85.26
N GLU A 202 -26.17 -67.12 -85.80
CA GLU A 202 -25.81 -67.80 -87.06
C GLU A 202 -25.97 -69.31 -86.95
N THR A 203 -25.53 -69.91 -85.84
CA THR A 203 -25.67 -71.34 -85.57
C THR A 203 -27.14 -71.74 -85.46
N ASN A 204 -27.96 -70.93 -84.81
CA ASN A 204 -29.40 -71.13 -84.71
C ASN A 204 -30.09 -71.07 -86.09
N LEU A 205 -29.69 -70.14 -86.96
CA LEU A 205 -30.17 -70.05 -88.34
C LEU A 205 -29.72 -71.25 -89.19
N LEU A 206 -28.47 -71.67 -89.08
CA LEU A 206 -27.95 -72.86 -89.76
C LEU A 206 -28.69 -74.12 -89.33
N ALA A 207 -28.93 -74.29 -88.02
CA ALA A 207 -29.69 -75.40 -87.47
C ALA A 207 -31.15 -75.39 -87.93
N LEU A 208 -31.77 -74.22 -88.04
CA LEU A 208 -33.11 -74.06 -88.59
C LEU A 208 -33.17 -74.51 -90.05
N ASN A 209 -32.22 -74.07 -90.88
CA ASN A 209 -32.14 -74.47 -92.28
C ASN A 209 -31.93 -75.99 -92.42
N ALA A 210 -31.08 -76.58 -91.57
CA ALA A 210 -30.86 -78.03 -91.53
C ALA A 210 -32.13 -78.80 -91.10
N ALA A 211 -32.88 -78.28 -90.13
CA ALA A 211 -34.15 -78.87 -89.70
C ALA A 211 -35.21 -78.84 -90.82
N ILE A 212 -35.27 -77.74 -91.59
CA ILE A 212 -36.17 -77.62 -92.75
C ILE A 212 -35.79 -78.64 -93.83
N GLU A 213 -34.51 -78.77 -94.16
CA GLU A 213 -34.07 -79.71 -95.20
C GLU A 213 -34.21 -81.17 -94.75
N ALA A 214 -33.99 -81.46 -93.46
CA ALA A 214 -34.27 -82.76 -92.86
C ALA A 214 -35.76 -83.13 -92.93
N ALA A 215 -36.67 -82.17 -92.68
CA ALA A 215 -38.10 -82.39 -92.86
C ALA A 215 -38.47 -82.64 -94.33
N ARG A 216 -37.77 -81.97 -95.26
CA ARG A 216 -37.96 -82.13 -96.71
C ARG A 216 -37.55 -83.50 -97.23
N ALA A 217 -36.53 -84.13 -96.62
CA ALA A 217 -36.08 -85.49 -96.92
C ALA A 217 -37.00 -86.61 -96.38
N GLY A 218 -38.07 -86.27 -95.63
CA GLY A 218 -39.05 -87.23 -95.12
C GLY A 218 -38.45 -88.25 -94.14
N GLU A 219 -38.79 -89.52 -94.28
CA GLU A 219 -38.32 -90.62 -93.39
C GLU A 219 -36.78 -90.75 -93.37
N SER A 220 -36.10 -90.46 -94.48
CA SER A 220 -34.63 -90.52 -94.56
C SER A 220 -33.93 -89.38 -93.79
N GLY A 221 -34.65 -88.30 -93.48
CA GLY A 221 -34.14 -87.13 -92.77
C GLY A 221 -34.35 -87.14 -91.25
N ARG A 222 -35.05 -88.14 -90.68
CA ARG A 222 -35.41 -88.16 -89.25
C ARG A 222 -34.21 -88.01 -88.30
N GLY A 223 -33.09 -88.68 -88.59
CA GLY A 223 -31.88 -88.57 -87.78
C GLY A 223 -31.27 -87.16 -87.82
N PHE A 224 -31.25 -86.53 -89.00
CA PHE A 224 -30.78 -85.15 -89.16
C PHE A 224 -31.69 -84.13 -88.49
N ALA A 225 -33.01 -84.36 -88.48
CA ALA A 225 -33.96 -83.48 -87.80
C ALA A 225 -33.74 -83.43 -86.28
N VAL A 226 -33.42 -84.58 -85.66
CA VAL A 226 -33.08 -84.64 -84.22
C VAL A 226 -31.79 -83.88 -83.92
N VAL A 227 -30.74 -84.09 -84.72
CA VAL A 227 -29.47 -83.38 -84.54
C VAL A 227 -29.63 -81.87 -84.75
N ALA A 228 -30.38 -81.45 -85.77
CA ALA A 228 -30.66 -80.04 -86.02
C ALA A 228 -31.46 -79.39 -84.86
N GLY A 229 -32.40 -80.12 -84.26
CA GLY A 229 -33.12 -79.68 -83.06
C GLY A 229 -32.19 -79.48 -81.86
N GLU A 230 -31.25 -80.41 -81.64
CA GLU A 230 -30.27 -80.31 -80.55
C GLU A 230 -29.31 -79.14 -80.74
N ILE A 231 -28.79 -78.93 -81.96
CA ILE A 231 -27.92 -77.78 -82.28
C ILE A 231 -28.66 -76.46 -82.05
N ARG A 232 -29.94 -76.40 -82.46
CA ARG A 232 -30.78 -75.21 -82.26
C ARG A 232 -30.98 -74.91 -80.77
N ASN A 233 -31.23 -75.95 -79.97
CA ASN A 233 -31.39 -75.80 -78.53
C ASN A 233 -30.08 -75.34 -77.85
N LEU A 234 -28.94 -75.90 -78.28
CA LEU A 234 -27.61 -75.51 -77.81
C LEU A 234 -27.29 -74.04 -78.15
N ALA A 235 -27.64 -73.59 -79.35
CA ALA A 235 -27.48 -72.20 -79.75
C ALA A 235 -28.35 -71.25 -78.90
N SER A 236 -29.60 -71.63 -78.62
CA SER A 236 -30.49 -70.86 -77.74
C SER A 236 -29.95 -70.79 -76.31
N HIS A 237 -29.45 -71.91 -75.76
CA HIS A 237 -28.81 -71.94 -74.45
C HIS A 237 -27.55 -71.07 -74.41
N SER A 238 -26.76 -71.08 -75.49
CA SER A 238 -25.58 -70.23 -75.61
C SER A 238 -25.92 -68.74 -75.58
N ASN A 239 -26.98 -68.31 -76.27
CA ASN A 239 -27.46 -66.92 -76.21
C ASN A 239 -27.90 -66.53 -74.80
N GLN A 240 -28.70 -67.37 -74.14
CA GLN A 240 -29.17 -67.09 -72.77
C GLN A 240 -28.00 -67.00 -71.78
N PHE A 241 -27.00 -67.87 -71.90
CA PHE A 241 -25.80 -67.82 -71.06
C PHE A 241 -24.97 -66.56 -71.35
N ASN A 242 -24.88 -66.15 -72.62
CA ASN A 242 -24.18 -64.95 -73.04
C ASN A 242 -24.86 -63.67 -72.51
N GLU A 243 -26.19 -63.60 -72.50
CA GLU A 243 -26.96 -62.51 -71.86
C GLU A 243 -26.71 -62.43 -70.36
N GLN A 244 -26.67 -63.58 -69.67
CA GLN A 244 -26.35 -63.63 -68.24
C GLN A 244 -24.94 -63.09 -67.98
N ILE A 245 -23.93 -63.53 -68.75
CA ILE A 245 -22.57 -63.00 -68.62
C ILE A 245 -22.55 -61.49 -68.87
N GLY A 246 -23.25 -61.00 -69.90
CA GLY A 246 -23.37 -59.56 -70.18
C GLY A 246 -23.90 -58.77 -68.99
N SER A 247 -24.94 -59.27 -68.31
CA SER A 247 -25.47 -58.66 -67.08
C SER A 247 -24.46 -58.64 -65.92
N HIS A 248 -23.65 -59.70 -65.77
CA HIS A 248 -22.58 -59.73 -64.77
C HIS A 248 -21.47 -58.72 -65.07
N VAL A 249 -21.06 -58.60 -66.33
CA VAL A 249 -20.03 -57.64 -66.77
C VAL A 249 -20.52 -56.20 -66.62
N GLU A 250 -21.79 -55.91 -66.94
CA GLU A 250 -22.37 -54.56 -66.75
C GLU A 250 -22.37 -54.15 -65.28
N ARG A 251 -22.74 -55.07 -64.38
CA ARG A 251 -22.65 -54.81 -62.94
C ARG A 251 -21.22 -54.58 -62.47
N ALA A 252 -20.25 -55.34 -63.00
CA ALA A 252 -18.84 -55.12 -62.70
C ALA A 252 -18.38 -53.73 -63.19
N ARG A 253 -18.75 -53.32 -64.40
CA ARG A 253 -18.47 -51.99 -64.96
C ARG A 253 -19.03 -50.87 -64.07
N ALA A 254 -20.29 -50.98 -63.67
CA ALA A 254 -20.93 -49.99 -62.79
C ALA A 254 -20.22 -49.88 -61.43
N ALA A 255 -19.82 -51.00 -60.84
CA ALA A 255 -19.06 -51.02 -59.60
C ALA A 255 -17.69 -50.34 -59.75
N MET A 256 -17.00 -50.52 -60.89
CA MET A 256 -15.74 -49.84 -61.18
C MET A 256 -15.90 -48.33 -61.27
N GLU A 257 -16.96 -47.84 -61.92
CA GLU A 257 -17.22 -46.40 -62.04
C GLU A 257 -17.51 -45.77 -60.67
N GLN A 258 -18.27 -46.46 -59.82
CA GLN A 258 -18.48 -46.02 -58.43
C GLN A 258 -17.17 -45.98 -57.63
N LEU A 259 -16.33 -47.02 -57.79
CA LEU A 259 -15.03 -47.11 -57.12
C LEU A 259 -14.11 -45.96 -57.56
N ARG A 260 -14.10 -45.62 -58.86
CA ARG A 260 -13.37 -44.48 -59.41
C ARG A 260 -13.78 -43.17 -58.76
N GLY A 261 -15.09 -42.92 -58.65
CA GLY A 261 -15.61 -41.70 -58.03
C GLY A 261 -15.22 -41.57 -56.55
N LEU A 262 -15.36 -42.66 -55.78
CA LEU A 262 -15.00 -42.70 -54.36
C LEU A 262 -13.51 -42.43 -54.13
N VAL A 263 -12.62 -43.10 -54.88
CA VAL A 263 -11.16 -42.93 -54.72
C VAL A 263 -10.73 -41.53 -55.17
N GLY A 264 -11.33 -40.98 -56.22
CA GLY A 264 -11.05 -39.62 -56.68
C GLY A 264 -11.43 -38.55 -55.64
N ALA A 265 -12.60 -38.69 -55.01
CA ALA A 265 -13.04 -37.79 -53.94
C ALA A 265 -12.13 -37.86 -52.70
N MET A 266 -11.78 -39.08 -52.28
CA MET A 266 -10.89 -39.33 -51.14
C MET A 266 -9.53 -38.64 -51.32
N ALA A 267 -8.90 -38.78 -52.48
CA ALA A 267 -7.59 -38.18 -52.77
C ALA A 267 -7.56 -36.65 -52.66
N SER A 268 -8.68 -35.98 -52.98
CA SER A 268 -8.80 -34.52 -52.96
C SER A 268 -9.18 -34.00 -51.55
N GLN A 269 -10.14 -34.66 -50.91
CA GLN A 269 -10.63 -34.26 -49.59
C GLN A 269 -9.55 -34.41 -48.51
N ASP A 270 -8.84 -35.54 -48.49
CA ASP A 270 -7.79 -35.82 -47.50
C ASP A 270 -6.67 -34.77 -47.56
N LEU A 271 -6.28 -34.37 -48.78
CA LEU A 271 -5.24 -33.37 -48.99
C LEU A 271 -5.65 -31.99 -48.47
N ASN A 272 -6.89 -31.57 -48.74
CA ASN A 272 -7.37 -30.26 -48.29
C ASN A 272 -7.48 -30.17 -46.75
N VAL A 273 -7.96 -31.25 -46.11
CA VAL A 273 -8.05 -31.33 -44.64
C VAL A 273 -6.64 -31.29 -44.03
N ALA A 274 -5.69 -32.04 -44.58
CA ALA A 274 -4.32 -32.07 -44.07
C ALA A 274 -3.61 -30.70 -44.22
N LEU A 275 -3.77 -30.02 -45.35
CA LEU A 275 -3.21 -28.68 -45.57
C LEU A 275 -3.83 -27.62 -44.66
N SER A 276 -5.14 -27.70 -44.44
CA SER A 276 -5.84 -26.79 -43.50
C SER A 276 -5.37 -27.00 -42.06
N ALA A 277 -5.17 -28.26 -41.64
CA ALA A 277 -4.63 -28.59 -40.32
C ALA A 277 -3.20 -28.07 -40.15
N LYS A 278 -2.34 -28.19 -41.18
CA LYS A 278 -0.99 -27.61 -41.18
C LYS A 278 -1.04 -26.09 -41.00
N GLY A 279 -1.86 -25.40 -41.80
CA GLY A 279 -2.01 -23.94 -41.69
C GLY A 279 -2.51 -23.49 -40.30
N GLY A 280 -3.40 -24.25 -39.67
CA GLY A 280 -3.85 -23.99 -38.30
C GLY A 280 -2.74 -24.10 -37.26
N ILE A 281 -1.84 -25.07 -37.40
CA ILE A 281 -0.68 -25.21 -36.50
C ILE A 281 0.39 -24.16 -36.75
N ASP A 282 0.65 -23.79 -38.00
CA ASP A 282 1.59 -22.70 -38.30
C ASP A 282 1.12 -21.38 -37.65
N ALA A 283 -0.19 -21.11 -37.67
CA ALA A 283 -0.78 -19.96 -36.97
C ALA A 283 -0.69 -20.08 -35.44
N MET A 284 -0.92 -21.28 -34.88
CA MET A 284 -0.76 -21.54 -33.45
C MET A 284 0.68 -21.32 -33.00
N MET A 285 1.66 -21.75 -33.80
CA MET A 285 3.09 -21.58 -33.55
C MET A 285 3.50 -20.11 -33.53
N ALA A 286 2.97 -19.31 -34.45
CA ALA A 286 3.16 -17.86 -34.45
C ALA A 286 2.60 -17.23 -33.16
N HIS A 287 1.39 -17.61 -32.75
CA HIS A 287 0.78 -17.14 -31.50
C HIS A 287 1.55 -17.55 -30.24
N VAL A 288 2.08 -18.78 -30.19
CA VAL A 288 2.91 -19.26 -29.08
C VAL A 288 4.18 -18.44 -28.98
N THR A 289 4.84 -18.17 -30.10
CA THR A 289 6.07 -17.38 -30.15
C THR A 289 5.82 -15.93 -29.71
N GLU A 290 4.72 -15.32 -30.18
CA GLU A 290 4.32 -13.97 -29.76
C GLU A 290 3.98 -13.92 -28.26
N SER A 291 3.23 -14.92 -27.77
CA SER A 291 2.86 -14.99 -26.36
C SER A 291 4.08 -15.14 -25.45
N ASP A 292 5.07 -15.91 -25.86
CA ASP A 292 6.32 -16.08 -25.12
C ASP A 292 7.12 -14.77 -25.05
N ALA A 293 7.27 -14.08 -26.18
CA ALA A 293 7.90 -12.76 -26.23
C ALA A 293 7.18 -11.74 -25.32
N ARG A 294 5.83 -11.77 -25.30
CA ARG A 294 5.04 -10.90 -24.42
C ARG A 294 5.25 -11.25 -22.94
N THR A 295 5.24 -12.54 -22.59
CA THR A 295 5.47 -12.99 -21.21
C THR A 295 6.87 -12.59 -20.73
N SER A 296 7.90 -12.76 -21.56
CA SER A 296 9.26 -12.33 -21.25
C SER A 296 9.34 -10.81 -21.03
N ALA A 297 8.72 -10.00 -21.89
CA ALA A 297 8.71 -8.55 -21.71
C ALA A 297 7.99 -8.11 -20.42
N VAL A 298 6.89 -8.77 -20.05
CA VAL A 298 6.20 -8.52 -18.78
C VAL A 298 7.06 -8.93 -17.60
N ALA A 299 7.77 -10.06 -17.68
CA ALA A 299 8.68 -10.50 -16.63
C ALA A 299 9.78 -9.45 -16.38
N ASP A 300 10.40 -8.93 -17.45
CA ASP A 300 11.43 -7.88 -17.35
C ASP A 300 10.89 -6.60 -16.72
N GLN A 301 9.69 -6.15 -17.10
CA GLN A 301 9.04 -4.99 -16.47
C GLN A 301 8.80 -5.20 -14.98
N VAL A 302 8.37 -6.41 -14.58
CA VAL A 302 8.14 -6.73 -13.17
C VAL A 302 9.46 -6.77 -12.39
N VAL A 303 10.57 -7.22 -12.99
CA VAL A 303 11.90 -7.13 -12.36
C VAL A 303 12.25 -5.66 -12.06
N GLU A 304 12.08 -4.76 -13.04
CA GLU A 304 12.46 -3.36 -12.86
C GLU A 304 11.57 -2.65 -11.83
N ILE A 305 10.26 -2.90 -11.85
CA ILE A 305 9.32 -2.37 -10.84
C ILE A 305 9.73 -2.85 -9.44
N ASN A 306 10.05 -4.14 -9.27
CA ASN A 306 10.48 -4.65 -7.96
C ASN A 306 11.79 -4.01 -7.49
N ARG A 307 12.73 -3.74 -8.40
CA ARG A 307 14.00 -3.09 -8.07
C ARG A 307 13.77 -1.64 -7.63
N GLY A 308 12.89 -0.91 -8.32
CA GLY A 308 12.44 0.42 -7.91
C GLY A 308 11.77 0.41 -6.54
N LEU A 309 10.85 -0.52 -6.32
CA LEU A 309 10.12 -0.65 -5.06
C LEU A 309 11.03 -0.94 -3.86
N GLY A 310 12.05 -1.79 -4.03
CA GLY A 310 13.05 -2.05 -2.99
C GLY A 310 13.83 -0.78 -2.60
N ASN A 311 14.15 0.09 -3.57
CA ASN A 311 14.80 1.36 -3.31
C ASN A 311 13.86 2.36 -2.62
N ASP A 312 12.59 2.42 -3.03
CA ASP A 312 11.58 3.30 -2.43
C ASP A 312 11.30 2.92 -0.97
N VAL A 313 11.16 1.61 -0.69
CA VAL A 313 11.02 1.10 0.69
C VAL A 313 12.26 1.46 1.51
N SER A 314 13.47 1.24 1.00
CA SER A 314 14.71 1.57 1.71
C SER A 314 14.84 3.07 2.01
N THR A 315 14.47 3.92 1.05
CA THR A 315 14.46 5.37 1.21
C THR A 315 13.44 5.80 2.25
N THR A 316 12.27 5.16 2.28
CA THR A 316 11.22 5.55 3.22
C THR A 316 11.45 5.03 4.63
N ILE A 317 12.09 3.86 4.79
CA ILE A 317 12.60 3.41 6.10
C ILE A 317 13.60 4.43 6.67
N ARG A 318 14.48 4.99 5.82
CA ARG A 318 15.36 6.10 6.23
C ARG A 318 14.55 7.33 6.65
N SER A 319 13.44 7.61 5.98
CA SER A 319 12.55 8.71 6.38
C SER A 319 11.87 8.49 7.75
N LEU A 320 11.58 7.24 8.14
CA LEU A 320 11.09 6.94 9.49
C LEU A 320 12.14 7.28 10.56
N GLN A 321 13.43 7.27 10.26
CA GLN A 321 14.46 7.73 11.21
C GLN A 321 14.35 9.23 11.52
N PHE A 322 13.72 10.04 10.66
CA PHE A 322 13.40 11.43 11.01
C PHE A 322 12.33 11.52 12.11
N GLU A 323 11.47 10.51 12.28
CA GLU A 323 10.50 10.47 13.38
C GLU A 323 11.19 10.55 14.74
N ASP A 324 12.23 9.74 14.95
CA ASP A 324 12.91 9.67 16.25
C ASP A 324 13.57 11.01 16.59
N ILE A 325 14.17 11.66 15.59
CA ILE A 325 14.76 13.00 15.71
C ILE A 325 13.68 14.06 16.00
N LEU A 326 12.56 14.04 15.27
CA LEU A 326 11.45 14.98 15.46
C LEU A 326 10.78 14.80 16.83
N SER A 327 10.55 13.55 17.24
CA SER A 327 10.02 13.19 18.54
C SER A 327 10.93 13.68 19.66
N GLN A 328 12.25 13.49 19.52
CA GLN A 328 13.23 14.00 20.47
C GLN A 328 13.20 15.54 20.55
N LEU A 329 13.16 16.23 19.41
CA LEU A 329 13.18 17.70 19.36
C LEU A 329 11.90 18.32 19.92
N ILE A 330 10.75 17.73 19.63
CA ILE A 330 9.47 18.20 20.16
C ILE A 330 9.36 17.91 21.66
N ASN A 331 9.82 16.74 22.12
CA ASN A 331 9.85 16.43 23.55
C ASN A 331 10.77 17.41 24.32
N GLN A 332 11.93 17.74 23.76
CA GLN A 332 12.80 18.80 24.32
C GLN A 332 12.11 20.17 24.34
N THR A 333 11.38 20.53 23.29
CA THR A 333 10.64 21.81 23.20
C THR A 333 9.51 21.85 24.23
N ARG A 334 8.82 20.74 24.44
CA ARG A 334 7.81 20.60 25.49
C ARG A 334 8.41 20.76 26.88
N THR A 335 9.51 20.07 27.18
CA THR A 335 10.20 20.24 28.48
C THR A 335 10.58 21.70 28.71
N ARG A 336 11.06 22.40 27.67
CA ARG A 336 11.38 23.84 27.75
C ARG A 336 10.15 24.71 28.05
N LEU A 337 9.01 24.42 27.42
CA LEU A 337 7.77 25.16 27.68
C LEU A 337 7.25 24.93 29.11
N VAL A 338 7.34 23.71 29.63
CA VAL A 338 6.96 23.41 31.01
C VAL A 338 7.89 24.12 32.01
N GLU A 339 9.21 24.06 31.80
CA GLU A 339 10.17 24.82 32.62
C GLU A 339 9.90 26.34 32.55
N LEU A 340 9.56 26.86 31.37
CA LEU A 340 9.24 28.28 31.19
C LEU A 340 7.93 28.66 31.89
N GLN A 341 6.93 27.79 31.87
CA GLN A 341 5.66 27.97 32.57
C GLN A 341 5.88 28.03 34.09
N GLU A 342 6.69 27.14 34.65
CA GLU A 342 7.05 27.11 36.07
C GLU A 342 7.79 28.40 36.49
N VAL A 343 8.81 28.80 35.73
CA VAL A 343 9.55 30.05 35.99
C VAL A 343 8.66 31.28 35.88
N THR A 344 7.73 31.29 34.92
CA THR A 344 6.79 32.42 34.74
C THR A 344 5.81 32.49 35.90
N ALA A 345 5.30 31.35 36.38
CA ALA A 345 4.45 31.27 37.56
C ALA A 345 5.18 31.75 38.83
N GLU A 346 6.44 31.33 39.04
CA GLU A 346 7.25 31.78 40.18
C GLU A 346 7.58 33.27 40.12
N CYS A 347 8.06 33.77 38.97
CA CYS A 347 8.41 35.18 38.81
C CYS A 347 7.19 36.09 38.99
N THR A 348 6.02 35.69 38.47
CA THR A 348 4.79 36.46 38.63
C THR A 348 4.30 36.45 40.08
N HIS A 349 4.40 35.32 40.79
CA HIS A 349 4.13 35.25 42.24
C HIS A 349 5.03 36.18 43.06
N ASP A 350 6.34 36.23 42.73
CA ASP A 350 7.27 37.12 43.40
C ASP A 350 7.01 38.61 43.11
N ILE A 351 6.58 38.95 41.89
CA ILE A 351 6.21 40.32 41.51
C ILE A 351 4.90 40.72 42.21
N GLU A 352 3.94 39.80 42.36
CA GLU A 352 2.73 40.05 43.15
C GLU A 352 3.06 40.27 44.63
N ALA A 353 3.97 39.48 45.21
CA ALA A 353 4.45 39.65 46.58
C ALA A 353 5.20 40.99 46.79
N LEU A 354 5.85 41.52 45.76
CA LEU A 354 6.45 42.85 45.73
C LEU A 354 5.40 43.97 45.68
N ALA A 355 4.28 43.77 44.99
CA ALA A 355 3.20 44.75 44.86
C ALA A 355 2.29 44.86 46.11
N CYS A 356 2.17 43.78 46.90
CA CYS A 356 1.20 43.66 48.00
C CYS A 356 1.70 44.04 49.41
N SER A 357 2.98 44.38 49.60
CA SER A 357 3.54 44.63 50.94
C SER A 357 4.09 46.06 51.07
N PRO A 358 3.76 46.81 52.14
CA PRO A 358 4.38 48.10 52.45
C PRO A 358 5.82 47.84 52.96
N LEU A 359 6.73 47.59 52.03
CA LEU A 359 8.10 47.21 52.32
C LEU A 359 9.01 48.43 52.34
N ASP A 360 9.96 48.41 53.28
CA ASP A 360 11.06 49.37 53.35
C ASP A 360 11.88 49.31 52.05
N THR A 361 12.40 50.45 51.59
CA THR A 361 13.08 50.59 50.28
C THR A 361 14.23 49.60 50.08
N ALA A 362 14.89 49.20 51.17
CA ALA A 362 15.96 48.20 51.17
C ALA A 362 15.46 46.77 50.86
N VAL A 363 14.29 46.36 51.37
CA VAL A 363 13.74 45.01 51.19
C VAL A 363 13.12 44.85 49.79
N LEU A 364 12.56 45.94 49.24
CA LEU A 364 12.09 45.98 47.86
C LEU A 364 13.25 45.78 46.87
N ALA A 365 14.40 46.43 47.12
CA ALA A 365 15.60 46.28 46.30
C ALA A 365 16.16 44.85 46.36
N GLU A 366 16.17 44.21 47.53
CA GLU A 366 16.65 42.84 47.70
C GLU A 366 15.76 41.83 46.95
N ARG A 367 14.43 41.94 47.07
CA ARG A 367 13.49 41.06 46.36
C ARG A 367 13.48 41.28 44.85
N ALA A 368 13.56 42.53 44.38
CA ALA A 368 13.72 42.83 42.96
C ALA A 368 15.03 42.26 42.40
N GLN A 369 16.13 42.31 43.17
CA GLN A 369 17.39 41.69 42.80
C GLN A 369 17.30 40.15 42.76
N SER A 370 16.53 39.53 43.66
CA SER A 370 16.25 38.09 43.64
C SER A 370 15.53 37.66 42.34
N VAL A 371 14.47 38.37 41.94
CA VAL A 371 13.77 38.12 40.66
C VAL A 371 14.71 38.29 39.47
N ARG A 372 15.50 39.37 39.43
CA ARG A 372 16.49 39.61 38.35
C ARG A 372 17.57 38.53 38.29
N SER A 373 18.04 38.06 39.43
CA SER A 373 19.06 37.00 39.50
C SER A 373 18.54 35.67 38.98
N ARG A 374 17.29 35.30 39.31
CA ARG A 374 16.64 34.08 38.80
C ARG A 374 16.40 34.16 37.30
N LEU A 375 15.93 35.30 36.81
CA LEU A 375 15.76 35.53 35.37
C LEU A 375 17.10 35.47 34.62
N ALA A 376 18.19 35.96 35.23
CA ALA A 376 19.54 35.87 34.67
C ALA A 376 20.06 34.43 34.62
N VAL A 377 19.83 33.63 35.67
CA VAL A 377 20.17 32.20 35.69
C VAL A 377 19.42 31.44 34.60
N GLN A 378 18.13 31.74 34.38
CA GLN A 378 17.35 31.09 33.33
C GLN A 378 17.78 31.50 31.92
N ARG A 379 18.11 32.78 31.71
CA ARG A 379 18.71 33.25 30.44
C ARG A 379 20.05 32.57 30.16
N GLU A 380 20.88 32.38 31.18
CA GLU A 380 22.18 31.71 31.01
C GLU A 380 22.01 30.20 30.75
N LYS A 381 21.08 29.53 31.43
CA LYS A 381 20.70 28.13 31.11
C LYS A 381 20.21 27.99 29.68
N ALA A 382 19.35 28.89 29.20
CA ALA A 382 18.88 28.90 27.82
C ALA A 382 20.03 29.12 26.81
N ARG A 383 20.97 30.02 27.14
CA ARG A 383 22.16 30.32 26.32
C ARG A 383 23.18 29.17 26.25
N LEU A 384 23.36 28.43 27.35
CA LEU A 384 24.22 27.24 27.36
C LEU A 384 23.59 26.10 26.56
N ARG A 385 22.26 25.97 26.60
CA ARG A 385 21.51 24.94 25.85
C ARG A 385 21.42 25.22 24.34
N SER A 386 21.40 26.48 23.90
CA SER A 386 21.45 26.82 22.47
C SER A 386 22.81 26.52 21.81
N ARG A 387 23.83 26.21 22.63
CA ARG A 387 25.15 25.72 22.21
C ARG A 387 25.31 24.20 22.32
N GLY A 388 24.26 23.48 22.72
CA GLY A 388 24.21 22.01 22.76
C GLY A 388 24.38 21.39 21.37
N PRO A 389 24.68 20.07 21.29
CA PRO A 389 25.26 19.43 20.12
C PRO A 389 24.43 19.76 18.89
N ALA A 390 25.12 20.30 17.88
CA ALA A 390 24.54 20.66 16.60
C ALA A 390 23.61 19.55 16.15
N LEU A 391 22.34 19.91 15.91
CA LEU A 391 21.49 19.11 15.04
C LEU A 391 22.32 18.80 13.80
N GLN A 392 22.67 17.53 13.60
CA GLN A 392 23.24 17.07 12.34
C GLN A 392 22.25 17.47 11.26
N SER A 393 22.58 18.52 10.52
CA SER A 393 21.77 19.08 9.45
C SER A 393 22.05 18.40 8.11
N THR A 394 22.92 17.40 8.10
CA THR A 394 23.32 16.64 6.92
C THR A 394 23.40 15.15 7.26
N MET A 395 22.44 14.39 6.73
CA MET A 395 22.55 12.96 6.50
C MET A 395 23.41 12.77 5.26
N ASP A 396 24.73 12.72 5.41
CA ASP A 396 25.57 12.12 4.37
C ASP A 396 26.11 10.77 4.84
N ALA A 397 25.80 9.78 4.02
CA ALA A 397 26.29 8.41 3.91
C ALA A 397 26.96 7.77 5.15
N GLY A 398 26.17 7.01 5.91
CA GLY A 398 26.63 5.71 6.38
C GLY A 398 25.99 4.65 5.48
N GLU A 399 26.76 4.03 4.59
CA GLU A 399 26.33 2.80 3.93
C GLU A 399 25.93 1.79 5.00
N ILE A 400 24.68 1.35 4.96
CA ILE A 400 24.27 0.18 5.73
C ILE A 400 24.82 -1.01 4.95
N GLU A 401 25.97 -1.54 5.39
CA GLU A 401 26.33 -2.92 5.08
C GLU A 401 25.24 -3.82 5.69
N LEU A 402 24.31 -4.27 4.86
CA LEU A 402 23.46 -5.41 5.16
C LEU A 402 24.32 -6.67 5.06
N PHE A 403 24.54 -7.33 6.21
CA PHE A 403 24.93 -8.74 6.25
C PHE A 403 23.77 -9.64 5.86
#